data_AF-A0A928RZ35-F1
#
_entry.id   AF-A0A928RZ35-F1
#
_cell.length_a   1.000
_cell.length_b   1.000
_cell.length_c   1.000
_cell.angle_alpha   90.00
_cell.angle_beta   90.00
_cell.angle_gamma   90.00
#
_symmetry.space_group_name_H-M   'P 1'
#
loop_
_entity.id
_entity.type
_entity.pdbx_description
1 polymer ?
#
loop_
_entity_poly.entity_id
_entity_poly.type
_entity_poly.pdbx_seq_one_letter_code
_entity_poly.pdbx_strand_id
1 'polypeptide(L)'
;MERWLQVNGLAILDLGDYAFGKPSRVTARVFMGDAGVVNIEREVKMSGRIHNKALMIFTSFLGERFAQSSSHPLGVHNLRAALWRIEGDSATCTEISLLISPLACL
;
A
#
# COMPACT_ATOMS: atom_id res chain seq x y z
N MET A 1 3.96 -3.48 -21.51
CA MET A 1 3.62 -4.26 -20.31
C MET A 1 3.08 -3.27 -19.30
N GLU A 2 1.78 -3.25 -19.13
CA GLU A 2 1.03 -2.09 -18.64
C GLU A 2 1.25 -1.80 -17.15
N ARG A 3 1.33 -0.52 -16.80
CA ARG A 3 1.76 0.01 -15.49
C ARG A 3 0.64 0.06 -14.43
N TRP A 4 -0.46 -0.69 -14.61
CA TRP A 4 -1.68 -0.60 -13.78
C TRP A 4 -1.44 -0.77 -12.28
N LEU A 5 -0.38 -1.50 -11.92
CA LEU A 5 0.00 -1.81 -10.55
C LEU A 5 1.04 -0.84 -9.96
N GLN A 6 1.30 0.29 -10.60
CA GLN A 6 2.26 1.29 -10.13
C GLN A 6 1.64 2.69 -10.07
N VAL A 7 1.73 3.33 -8.91
CA VAL A 7 1.36 4.75 -8.73
C VAL A 7 2.55 5.51 -8.16
N ASN A 8 2.67 6.78 -8.53
CA ASN A 8 3.65 7.68 -7.95
C ASN A 8 2.98 8.49 -6.84
N GLY A 9 3.37 8.23 -5.59
CA GLY A 9 3.08 9.13 -4.48
C GLY A 9 4.05 10.31 -4.47
N LEU A 10 3.67 11.39 -3.79
CA LEU A 10 4.57 12.51 -3.50
C LEU A 10 4.90 12.48 -2.00
N ALA A 11 6.18 12.43 -1.67
CA ALA A 11 6.65 12.60 -0.30
C ALA A 11 7.28 13.98 -0.15
N ILE A 12 7.00 14.65 0.95
CA ILE A 12 7.67 15.91 1.30
C ILE A 12 8.86 15.55 2.18
N LEU A 13 10.06 15.91 1.74
CA LEU A 13 11.26 15.88 2.56
C LEU A 13 11.44 17.27 3.15
N ASP A 14 11.30 17.38 4.47
CA ASP A 14 11.51 18.62 5.20
C ASP A 14 12.88 18.60 5.89
N LEU A 15 13.77 19.52 5.51
CA LEU A 15 15.07 19.72 6.15
C LEU A 15 15.10 20.95 7.08
N GLY A 16 13.93 21.53 7.39
CA GLY A 16 13.79 22.74 8.19
C GLY A 16 13.83 24.00 7.34
N ASP A 17 14.99 24.31 6.73
CA ASP A 17 15.16 25.53 5.94
C ASP A 17 14.60 25.41 4.51
N TYR A 18 14.41 24.17 4.04
CA TYR A 18 13.93 23.86 2.70
C TYR A 18 13.05 22.60 2.70
N ALA A 19 11.98 22.63 1.92
CA ALA A 19 11.11 21.48 1.67
C ALA A 19 11.19 21.07 0.20
N PHE A 20 11.42 19.78 -0.06
CA PHE A 20 11.48 19.22 -1.41
C PHE A 20 10.41 18.16 -1.60
N GLY A 21 9.70 18.23 -2.72
CA GLY A 21 8.82 17.16 -3.18
C GLY A 21 9.63 16.05 -3.85
N LYS A 22 9.65 14.86 -3.27
CA LYS A 22 10.28 13.68 -3.88
C LYS A 22 9.21 12.72 -4.40
N PRO A 23 9.21 12.40 -5.71
CA PRO A 23 8.34 11.35 -6.22
C PRO A 23 8.74 10.01 -5.59
N SER A 24 7.76 9.33 -5.00
CA SER A 24 7.88 8.03 -4.36
C SER A 24 7.12 7.02 -5.19
N ARG A 25 7.81 6.02 -5.73
CA ARG A 25 7.18 4.95 -6.51
C ARG A 25 6.56 3.92 -5.56
N VAL A 26 5.27 3.68 -5.74
CA VAL A 26 4.49 2.66 -5.05
C VAL A 26 4.10 1.59 -6.05
N THR A 27 4.26 0.33 -5.68
CA THR A 27 3.92 -0.81 -6.54
C THR A 27 3.14 -1.84 -5.73
N ALA A 28 2.02 -2.29 -6.27
CA ALA A 28 1.26 -3.40 -5.72
C ALA A 28 1.48 -4.64 -6.58
N ARG A 29 1.32 -5.81 -5.98
CA ARG A 29 1.20 -7.08 -6.68
C ARG A 29 0.06 -7.84 -6.04
N VAL A 30 -0.93 -8.18 -6.84
CA VAL A 30 -2.07 -9.00 -6.41
C VAL A 30 -1.96 -10.35 -7.10
N PHE A 31 -2.08 -11.42 -6.32
CA PHE A 31 -2.04 -12.79 -6.80
C PHE A 31 -2.95 -13.66 -5.93
N MET A 32 -3.36 -14.82 -6.44
CA MET A 32 -4.12 -15.78 -5.64
C MET A 32 -3.20 -16.48 -4.64
N GLY A 33 -3.54 -16.48 -3.36
CA GLY A 33 -2.75 -17.12 -2.29
C GLY A 33 -3.21 -16.76 -0.87
N ASP A 34 -2.83 -17.58 0.12
CA ASP A 34 -3.23 -17.47 1.53
C ASP A 34 -2.54 -16.38 2.35
N ALA A 35 -1.61 -15.64 1.76
CA ALA A 35 -0.78 -14.68 2.50
C ALA A 35 -1.54 -13.44 3.01
N GLY A 36 -2.74 -13.16 2.49
CA GLY A 36 -3.47 -11.93 2.81
C GLY A 36 -2.74 -10.68 2.31
N VAL A 37 -3.02 -9.53 2.93
CA VAL A 37 -2.36 -8.26 2.57
C VAL A 37 -1.06 -8.08 3.35
N VAL A 38 0.07 -8.15 2.65
CA VAL A 38 1.42 -7.93 3.16
C VAL A 38 1.90 -6.54 2.73
N ASN A 39 2.31 -5.73 3.71
CA ASN A 39 3.00 -4.47 3.45
C ASN A 39 4.47 -4.61 3.84
N ILE A 40 5.35 -4.53 2.85
CA ILE A 40 6.80 -4.71 3.05
C ILE A 40 7.37 -3.63 3.96
N GLU A 41 6.91 -2.37 3.88
CA GLU A 41 7.39 -1.29 4.76
C GLU A 41 7.01 -1.50 6.22
N ARG A 42 5.88 -2.17 6.47
CA ARG A 42 5.49 -2.59 7.81
C ARG A 42 6.42 -3.69 8.32
N GLU A 43 6.70 -4.70 7.50
CA GLU A 43 7.59 -5.82 7.84
C GLU A 43 9.01 -5.35 8.19
N VAL A 44 9.54 -4.38 7.45
CA VAL A 44 10.86 -3.78 7.74
C VAL A 44 10.83 -2.64 8.76
N LYS A 45 9.70 -2.40 9.43
CA LYS A 45 9.51 -1.34 10.45
C LYS A 45 9.78 0.08 9.95
N MET A 46 9.65 0.33 8.64
CA MET A 46 9.76 1.66 8.03
C MET A 46 8.41 2.37 7.92
N SER A 47 7.31 1.73 8.31
CA SER A 47 5.99 2.34 8.36
C SER A 47 5.65 2.94 9.74
N GLY A 48 5.16 4.18 9.74
CA GLY A 48 4.69 4.91 10.91
C GLY A 48 3.37 4.38 11.49
N ARG A 49 3.03 4.84 12.71
CA ARG A 49 1.87 4.30 13.47
C ARG A 49 0.53 4.56 12.78
N ILE A 50 0.35 5.76 12.24
CA ILE A 50 -0.89 6.17 11.56
C ILE A 50 -1.09 5.37 10.27
N HIS A 51 -0.04 5.23 9.46
CA HIS A 51 -0.05 4.45 8.22
C HIS A 51 -0.39 2.98 8.48
N ASN A 52 0.26 2.37 9.47
CA ASN A 52 -0.02 0.98 9.86
C ASN A 52 -1.47 0.78 10.33
N LYS A 53 -2.00 1.70 11.14
CA LYS A 53 -3.39 1.64 11.60
C LYS A 53 -4.36 1.69 10.42
N ALA A 54 -4.17 2.63 9.50
CA ALA A 54 -5.03 2.78 8.33
C ALA A 54 -4.99 1.55 7.42
N LEU A 55 -3.80 0.95 7.21
CA LEU A 55 -3.67 -0.32 6.52
C LEU A 55 -4.41 -1.46 7.21
N MET A 56 -4.29 -1.62 8.53
CA MET A 56 -5.00 -2.68 9.27
C MET A 56 -6.53 -2.56 9.14
N ILE A 57 -7.05 -1.33 9.15
CA ILE A 57 -8.48 -1.09 8.90
C ILE A 57 -8.84 -1.53 7.48
N PHE A 58 -8.02 -1.16 6.51
CA PHE A 58 -8.24 -1.54 5.11
C PHE A 58 -8.14 -3.05 4.87
N THR A 59 -7.18 -3.75 5.47
CA THR A 59 -7.07 -5.20 5.38
C THR A 59 -8.30 -5.89 5.98
N SER A 60 -8.84 -5.33 7.07
CA SER A 60 -10.07 -5.83 7.70
C SER A 60 -11.28 -5.63 6.79
N PHE A 61 -11.40 -4.46 6.15
CA PHE A 61 -12.44 -4.17 5.16
C PHE A 61 -12.37 -5.11 3.94
N LEU A 62 -11.17 -5.36 3.40
CA LEU A 62 -10.98 -6.31 2.31
C LEU A 62 -11.35 -7.74 2.74
N GLY A 63 -10.96 -8.15 3.95
CA GLY A 63 -11.35 -9.43 4.52
C GLY A 63 -12.87 -9.55 4.64
N GLU A 64 -13.56 -8.55 5.17
CA GLU A 64 -15.02 -8.55 5.26
C GLU A 64 -15.70 -8.63 3.88
N ARG A 65 -15.22 -7.84 2.92
CA ARG A 65 -15.88 -7.71 1.61
C ARG A 65 -15.57 -8.85 0.65
N PHE A 66 -14.35 -9.37 0.66
CA PHE A 66 -13.88 -10.38 -0.30
C PHE A 66 -13.72 -11.77 0.33
N ALA A 67 -13.35 -11.90 1.61
CA ALA A 67 -13.18 -13.22 2.22
C ALA A 67 -14.51 -13.92 2.54
N GLN A 68 -15.64 -13.20 2.56
CA GLN A 68 -16.96 -13.83 2.66
C GLN A 68 -17.47 -14.40 1.33
N SER A 69 -16.94 -13.95 0.17
CA SER A 69 -17.49 -14.28 -1.15
C SER A 69 -16.58 -15.14 -2.03
N SER A 70 -15.29 -15.32 -1.69
CA SER A 70 -14.36 -16.11 -2.52
C SER A 70 -13.96 -17.43 -1.87
N SER A 71 -14.06 -18.53 -2.63
CA SER A 71 -13.40 -19.80 -2.32
C SER A 71 -11.88 -19.77 -2.57
N HIS A 72 -11.34 -18.60 -2.93
CA HIS A 72 -9.96 -18.40 -3.32
C HIS A 72 -9.32 -17.34 -2.41
N PRO A 73 -8.24 -17.69 -1.71
CA PRO A 73 -7.56 -16.76 -0.85
C PRO A 73 -6.83 -15.69 -1.69
N LEU A 74 -6.89 -14.44 -1.22
CA LEU A 74 -6.30 -13.29 -1.91
C LEU A 74 -4.99 -12.89 -1.25
N GLY A 75 -3.89 -13.00 -2.00
CA GLY A 75 -2.55 -12.57 -1.61
C GLY A 75 -2.23 -11.21 -2.23
N VAL A 76 -1.93 -10.22 -1.41
CA VAL A 76 -1.71 -8.85 -1.86
C VAL A 76 -0.40 -8.35 -1.27
N HIS A 77 0.59 -8.08 -2.11
CA HIS A 77 1.88 -7.55 -1.68
C HIS A 77 2.02 -6.09 -2.10
N ASN A 78 2.27 -5.22 -1.12
CA ASN A 78 2.56 -3.81 -1.35
C ASN A 78 4.04 -3.54 -1.11
N LEU A 79 4.71 -3.01 -2.13
CA LEU A 79 6.10 -2.57 -2.09
C LEU A 79 6.16 -1.08 -2.40
N ARG A 80 6.83 -0.32 -1.54
CA ARG A 80 7.18 1.06 -1.82
C ARG A 80 8.71 1.19 -1.76
N ALA A 81 9.27 1.92 -2.71
CA ALA A 81 10.73 2.06 -2.87
C ALA A 81 11.30 3.18 -1.97
N ALA A 82 10.73 3.42 -0.79
CA ALA A 82 11.22 4.44 0.12
C ALA A 82 12.39 3.89 0.96
N LEU A 83 13.41 4.73 1.14
CA LEU A 83 14.59 4.42 1.95
C LEU A 83 14.52 5.03 3.36
N TRP A 84 13.47 5.80 3.64
CA TRP A 84 13.24 6.47 4.93
C TRP A 84 11.87 6.09 5.47
N ARG A 85 11.70 6.31 6.78
CA ARG A 85 10.45 6.04 7.48
C ARG A 85 9.32 6.92 6.93
N ILE A 86 8.15 6.32 6.71
CA ILE A 86 6.98 7.02 6.19
C ILE A 86 5.93 7.17 7.27
N GLU A 87 5.31 8.34 7.31
CA GLU A 87 4.22 8.66 8.21
C GLU A 87 3.21 9.55 7.48
N GLY A 88 1.92 9.29 7.69
CA GLY A 88 0.81 9.99 7.02
C GLY A 88 -0.25 9.04 6.46
N ASP A 89 -1.46 9.55 6.33
CA ASP A 89 -2.63 8.89 5.72
C ASP A 89 -2.65 9.04 4.19
N SER A 90 -2.05 10.11 3.65
CA SER A 90 -1.90 10.37 2.22
C SER A 90 -1.17 9.23 1.47
N ALA A 91 -0.15 8.66 2.11
CA ALA A 91 0.54 7.48 1.61
C ALA A 91 -0.38 6.26 1.57
N THR A 92 -1.24 6.10 2.58
CA THR A 92 -2.21 5.00 2.67
C THR A 92 -3.31 5.11 1.61
N CYS A 93 -3.85 6.30 1.34
CA CYS A 93 -4.84 6.52 0.27
C CYS A 93 -4.31 6.10 -1.11
N THR A 94 -3.02 6.36 -1.35
CA THR A 94 -2.34 5.97 -2.59
C THR A 94 -2.25 4.45 -2.71
N GLU A 95 -1.90 3.77 -1.61
CA GLU A 95 -1.80 2.30 -1.55
C GLU A 95 -3.17 1.63 -1.71
N ILE A 96 -4.21 2.15 -1.06
CA ILE A 96 -5.58 1.64 -1.18
C ILE A 96 -6.06 1.70 -2.63
N SER A 97 -5.89 2.84 -3.29
CA SER A 97 -6.28 3.02 -4.70
C SER A 97 -5.55 2.04 -5.62
N LEU A 98 -4.27 1.81 -5.33
CA LEU A 98 -3.43 0.87 -6.07
C LEU A 98 -3.87 -0.58 -5.91
N LEU A 99 -4.43 -0.93 -4.74
CA LEU A 99 -4.90 -2.27 -4.42
C LEU A 99 -6.28 -2.58 -4.96
N ILE A 100 -7.18 -1.59 -4.97
CA ILE A 100 -8.54 -1.78 -5.49
C ILE A 100 -8.52 -1.94 -7.01
N SER A 101 -7.63 -1.23 -7.72
CA SER A 101 -7.53 -1.29 -9.18
C SER A 101 -7.42 -2.71 -9.76
N PRO A 102 -6.46 -3.56 -9.34
CA PRO A 102 -6.37 -4.94 -9.82
C PRO A 102 -7.50 -5.83 -9.30
N LEU A 103 -8.06 -5.56 -8.13
CA LEU A 103 -9.22 -6.32 -7.60
C LEU A 103 -10.51 -6.05 -8.37
N ALA A 104 -10.67 -4.85 -8.92
CA ALA A 104 -11.80 -4.51 -9.78
C ALA A 104 -11.66 -5.12 -11.19
N CYS A 105 -10.45 -5.53 -11.57
CA CYS A 105 -10.14 -6.16 -12.85
C CYS A 105 -10.10 -7.71 -12.77
N LEU A 106 -10.20 -8.27 -11.56
CA LEU A 106 -10.28 -9.71 -11.28
C LEU A 106 -11.71 -10.21 -11.45
#